data_AF-A0A1H5UPU8-F1
#
_entry.id   AF-A0A1H5UPU8-F1
#
_cell.length_a   1.000
_cell.length_b   1.000
_cell.length_c   1.000
_cell.angle_alpha   90.00
_cell.angle_beta   90.00
_cell.angle_gamma   90.00
#
_symmetry.space_group_name_H-M   'P 1'
#
loop_
_entity.id
_entity.type
_entity.pdbx_description
1 polymer ?
#
loop_
_entity_poly.entity_id
_entity_poly.type
_entity_poly.pdbx_seq_one_letter_code
_entity_poly.pdbx_strand_id
1 'polypeptide(L)' 'MDYINLLQWPAMVINILSVWLLTYQAKRMRHAGFLFSLLSNVLWVIWGWHVEAFAVLGLQLALATINIRGARKTD' A
#
# COMPACT_ATOMS: atom_id res chain seq x y z
N MET A 1 0.25 21.87 -13.49
CA MET A 1 0.81 20.52 -13.71
C MET A 1 0.22 19.62 -12.66
N ASP A 2 -0.58 18.63 -13.04
CA ASP A 2 -1.28 17.77 -12.09
C ASP A 2 -0.30 16.79 -11.42
N TYR A 3 0.47 17.29 -10.46
CA TYR A 3 1.44 16.51 -9.68
C TYR A 3 0.77 15.31 -8.99
N ILE A 4 -0.54 15.38 -8.75
CA ILE A 4 -1.30 14.27 -8.19
C ILE A 4 -1.39 13.10 -9.17
N ASN A 5 -1.49 13.31 -10.49
CA ASN A 5 -1.48 12.21 -11.45
C ASN A 5 -0.15 11.42 -11.43
N LEU A 6 0.95 12.07 -11.05
CA LEU A 6 2.24 11.39 -10.87
C LEU A 6 2.30 10.51 -9.62
N LEU A 7 1.39 10.68 -8.65
CA LEU A 7 1.39 9.96 -7.37
C LEU A 7 1.15 8.45 -7.54
N GLN A 8 0.57 8.03 -8.67
CA GLN A 8 0.39 6.62 -9.04
C GLN A 8 1.75 5.88 -9.12
N TRP A 9 2.78 6.53 -9.66
CA TRP A 9 4.11 5.94 -9.83
C TRP A 9 4.81 5.59 -8.51
N PRO A 10 4.97 6.52 -7.54
CA PRO A 10 5.53 6.19 -6.24
C PRO A 10 4.66 5.19 -5.48
N ALA A 11 3.33 5.22 -5.64
CA ALA A 11 2.44 4.22 -5.05
C ALA A 11 2.77 2.80 -5.53
N MET A 12 2.99 2.63 -6.84
CA MET A 12 3.41 1.35 -7.43
C MET A 12 4.78 0.90 -6.92
N VAL A 13 5.77 1.80 -6.89
CA VAL A 13 7.12 1.48 -6.41
C VAL A 13 7.08 1.00 -4.95
N ILE A 14 6.35 1.72 -4.09
CA ILE A 14 6.20 1.35 -2.68
C ILE A 14 5.48 0.00 -2.54
N ASN A 15 4.48 -0.29 -3.39
CA ASN A 15 3.80 -1.58 -3.38
C ASN A 15 4.73 -2.75 -3.76
N ILE A 16 5.56 -2.56 -4.79
CA ILE A 16 6.52 -3.57 -5.23
C ILE A 16 7.54 -3.84 -4.10
N LEU A 17 8.07 -2.77 -3.48
CA LEU A 17 8.99 -2.88 -2.34
C LEU A 17 8.34 -3.59 -1.16
N SER A 18 7.08 -3.30 -0.86
CA SER A 18 6.30 -4.00 0.16
C SER A 18 6.26 -5.50 -0.07
N VAL A 19 5.87 -5.92 -1.28
CA VAL A 19 5.78 -7.35 -1.63
C VAL A 19 7.16 -8.01 -1.57
N TRP A 20 8.20 -7.33 -2.05
CA TRP A 20 9.57 -7.83 -1.95
C TRP A 20 10.02 -8.00 -0.50
N LEU A 21 9.73 -7.05 0.38
CA LEU A 21 10.08 -7.16 1.80
C LEU A 21 9.36 -8.31 2.50
N LEU A 22 8.13 -8.64 2.07
CA LEU A 22 7.36 -9.77 2.58
C LEU A 22 7.95 -11.14 2.18
N THR A 23 8.73 -11.23 1.10
CA THR A 23 9.38 -12.50 0.70
C THR A 23 10.54 -12.91 1.60
N TYR A 24 11.07 -11.98 2.42
CA TYR A 24 12.14 -12.32 3.36
C TYR A 24 11.60 -13.09 4.58
N GLN A 25 12.40 -14.04 5.08
CA GLN A 25 12.06 -14.85 6.25
C GLN A 25 12.20 -14.08 7.59
N ALA A 26 12.98 -12.99 7.59
CA ALA A 26 13.23 -12.20 8.80
C ALA A 26 11.97 -11.45 9.25
N LYS A 27 11.55 -11.65 10.51
CA LYS A 27 10.36 -11.00 11.11
C LYS A 27 10.38 -9.47 10.92
N ARG A 28 11.55 -8.84 11.09
CA ARG A 28 11.75 -7.38 10.89
C ARG A 28 11.49 -6.92 9.46
N MET A 29 11.88 -7.70 8.46
CA MET A 29 11.65 -7.38 7.04
C MET A 29 10.18 -7.55 6.66
N ARG A 30 9.50 -8.57 7.21
CA ARG A 30 8.05 -8.74 7.02
C ARG A 30 7.25 -7.57 7.60
N HIS A 31 7.59 -7.11 8.82
CA HIS A 31 6.98 -5.90 9.39
C HIS A 31 7.20 -4.66 8.53
N ALA A 32 8.41 -4.47 8.02
CA ALA A 32 8.69 -3.39 7.08
C ALA A 32 7.82 -3.52 5.81
N GLY A 33 7.70 -4.72 5.24
CA GLY A 33 6.82 -4.99 4.11
C GLY A 33 5.37 -4.61 4.37
N PHE A 34 4.79 -4.99 5.52
CA PHE A 34 3.45 -4.56 5.91
C PHE A 34 3.31 -3.03 6.02
N LEU A 35 4.32 -2.35 6.57
CA LEU A 35 4.33 -0.88 6.67
C LEU A 35 4.36 -0.21 5.29
N PHE A 36 5.20 -0.70 4.38
CA PHE A 36 5.23 -0.21 2.99
C PHE A 36 3.91 -0.49 2.27
N SER A 37 3.26 -1.63 2.53
CA SER A 37 1.94 -1.92 1.96
C SER A 37 0.89 -0.89 2.40
N LEU A 38 0.91 -0.52 3.68
CA LEU A 38 0.05 0.54 4.22
C LEU A 38 0.34 1.90 3.56
N LEU A 39 1.62 2.27 3.42
CA LEU A 39 2.02 3.51 2.75
C LEU A 39 1.55 3.57 1.30
N SER A 40 1.68 2.47 0.55
CA SER A 40 1.15 2.35 -0.82
C SER A 40 -0.37 2.55 -0.87
N ASN A 41 -1.10 1.92 0.04
CA ASN A 41 -2.57 2.05 0.11
C ASN A 41 -2.99 3.50 0.38
N VAL A 42 -2.31 4.21 1.30
CA VAL A 42 -2.58 5.63 1.58
C VAL A 42 -2.33 6.49 0.33
N LEU A 43 -1.23 6.25 -0.38
CA LEU A 43 -0.93 6.99 -1.62
C LEU A 43 -2.00 6.79 -2.69
N TRP A 44 -2.47 5.55 -2.87
CA TRP A 44 -3.56 5.26 -3.78
C TRP A 44 -4.91 5.83 -3.34
N VAL A 45 -5.18 5.95 -2.04
CA VAL A 45 -6.37 6.63 -1.52
C VAL A 45 -6.32 8.13 -1.85
N ILE A 46 -5.18 8.78 -1.64
CA ILE A 46 -4.97 10.20 -1.97
C ILE A 46 -5.14 10.42 -3.48
N TRP A 47 -4.56 9.55 -4.30
CA TRP A 47 -4.70 9.60 -5.75
C TRP A 47 -6.16 9.37 -6.18
N GLY A 48 -6.78 8.29 -5.70
CA GLY A 48 -8.16 7.91 -6.05
C GLY A 48 -9.20 8.92 -5.63
N TRP A 49 -8.98 9.63 -4.51
CA TRP A 49 -9.81 10.76 -4.11
C TRP A 49 -9.72 11.93 -5.11
N HIS A 50 -8.54 12.19 -5.65
CA HIS A 50 -8.32 13.30 -6.57
C HIS A 50 -8.86 13.05 -7.98
N VAL A 51 -8.82 11.80 -8.45
CA VAL A 51 -9.37 11.40 -9.76
C VAL A 51 -10.81 10.85 -9.65
N GLU A 52 -11.47 11.01 -8.50
CA GLU A 52 -12.81 10.49 -8.19
C GLU A 52 -12.98 8.98 -8.51
N ALA A 53 -11.89 8.21 -8.41
CA ALA A 53 -11.85 6.78 -8.68
C ALA A 53 -12.30 5.97 -7.45
N PHE A 54 -13.59 6.04 -7.11
CA PHE A 54 -14.18 5.36 -5.95
C PHE A 54 -13.97 3.84 -5.93
N ALA A 55 -13.89 3.20 -7.11
CA ALA A 55 -13.60 1.76 -7.22
C ALA A 55 -12.20 1.41 -6.70
N VAL A 56 -11.20 2.22 -7.07
CA VAL A 56 -9.81 2.06 -6.60
C VAL A 56 -9.76 2.33 -5.09
N LEU A 57 -10.43 3.38 -4.63
CA LEU A 57 -10.52 3.73 -3.20
C LEU A 57 -11.04 2.57 -2.34
N GLY A 58 -12.15 1.95 -2.75
CA GLY A 58 -12.74 0.80 -2.06
C GLY A 58 -11.83 -0.41 -2.03
N LEU A 59 -11.15 -0.71 -3.15
CA LEU A 59 -10.18 -1.80 -3.22
C LEU A 59 -9.00 -1.58 -2.27
N GLN A 60 -8.46 -0.35 -2.19
CA GLN A 60 -7.37 -0.05 -1.28
C GLN A 60 -7.77 -0.14 0.19
N LEU A 61 -8.99 0.26 0.54
CA LEU A 61 -9.51 0.06 1.89
C LEU A 61 -9.63 -1.43 2.23
N ALA A 62 -10.14 -2.26 1.31
CA ALA A 62 -10.18 -3.70 1.50
C ALA A 62 -8.78 -4.30 1.69
N LEU A 63 -7.82 -3.96 0.82
CA LEU A 63 -6.43 -4.42 0.93
C LEU A 63 -5.75 -3.94 2.22
N ALA A 64 -5.99 -2.70 2.64
CA ALA A 64 -5.48 -2.17 3.90
C ALA A 64 -5.98 -2.98 5.10
N THR A 65 -7.27 -3.35 5.14
CA THR A 65 -7.82 -4.17 6.24
C THR A 65 -7.20 -5.58 6.28
N ILE A 66 -6.98 -6.20 5.12
CA ILE A 66 -6.33 -7.52 5.00
C ILE A 66 -4.87 -7.43 5.45
N ASN A 67 -4.14 -6.40 5.01
CA ASN A 67 -2.74 -6.18 5.40
C ASN A 67 -2.58 -5.88 6.89
N ILE A 68 -3.45 -5.06 7.49
CA ILE A 68 -3.44 -4.80 8.95
C ILE A 68 -3.70 -6.10 9.71
N ARG A 69 -4.65 -6.92 9.24
CA ARG A 69 -4.94 -8.22 9.85
C ARG A 69 -3.78 -9.20 9.70
N GLY A 70 -3.11 -9.23 8.55
CA GLY A 70 -1.91 -10.05 8.30
C GLY A 70 -0.71 -9.63 9.14
N ALA A 71 -0.49 -8.32 9.30
CA ALA A 71 0.55 -7.76 10.16
C ALA A 71 0.35 -8.16 11.62
N ARG A 72 -0.88 -8.02 12.15
CA ARG A 72 -1.23 -8.43 13.53
C ARG A 72 -1.11 -9.92 13.80
N LYS A 73 -1.19 -10.77 12.76
CA LYS A 73 -1.03 -12.23 12.88
C LYS A 73 0.42 -12.69 12.73
N THR A 74 1.31 -11.79 12.30
CA THR A 74 2.74 -12.06 12.12
C THR A 74 3.53 -11.76 13.41
N ASP A 75 2.92 -11.10 14.39
CA ASP A 75 3.41 -11.02 15.77
C ASP A 75 3.16 -12.33 16.54
#